data_AF-A0ABD5T3P6-F1
#
_entry.id   AF-A0ABD5T3P6-F1
#
_cell.length_a   1.000
_cell.length_b   1.000
_cell.length_c   1.000
_cell.angle_alpha   90.00
_cell.angle_beta   90.00
_cell.angle_gamma   90.00
#
_symmetry.space_group_name_H-M   'P 1'
#
loop_
_entity.id
_entity.type
_entity.pdbx_description
1 polymer ?
#
loop_
_entity_poly.entity_id
_entity_poly.type
_entity_poly.pdbx_seq_one_letter_code
_entity_poly.pdbx_strand_id
1 'polypeptide(L)' 'PDAVVVDGRIDQRLLDVAAQRGVGELLGRDVGEFVKRPIGTRVLTVGDLRAGS' A
#
# COMPACT_ATOMS: atom_id res chain seq x y z
N PRO A 1 12.55 -0.06 -3.96
CA PRO A 1 11.86 1.10 -4.58
C PRO A 1 11.11 1.83 -3.47
N ASP A 2 11.10 3.15 -3.49
CA ASP A 2 10.54 3.93 -2.39
C ASP A 2 9.00 3.82 -2.35
N ALA A 3 8.35 3.83 -3.51
CA ALA A 3 6.90 3.70 -3.62
C ALA A 3 6.46 2.85 -4.83
N VAL A 4 5.29 2.23 -4.69
CA VAL A 4 4.50 1.61 -5.76
C VAL A 4 3.10 2.22 -5.72
N VAL A 5 2.65 2.71 -6.88
CA VAL A 5 1.32 3.30 -7.05
C VAL A 5 0.54 2.45 -8.05
N VAL A 6 -0.66 2.02 -7.66
CA VAL A 6 -1.57 1.28 -8.53
C VAL A 6 -2.90 2.02 -8.65
N ASP A 7 -3.45 2.08 -9.86
CA ASP A 7 -4.82 2.60 -10.05
C ASP A 7 -5.86 1.50 -9.81
N GLY A 8 -6.00 1.12 -8.54
CA GLY A 8 -6.91 0.07 -8.13
C GLY A 8 -6.86 -0.23 -6.64
N ARG A 9 -7.58 -1.27 -6.24
CA ARG A 9 -7.58 -1.78 -4.86
C ARG A 9 -6.24 -2.43 -4.53
N ILE A 10 -5.72 -2.13 -3.35
CA ILE A 10 -4.61 -2.91 -2.77
C ILE A 10 -5.20 -4.16 -2.12
N ASP A 11 -4.90 -5.32 -2.70
CA ASP A 11 -5.26 -6.62 -2.15
C ASP A 11 -4.10 -7.26 -1.35
N GLN A 12 -4.40 -8.35 -0.65
CA GLN A 12 -3.41 -9.06 0.17
C GLN A 12 -2.22 -9.57 -0.67
N ARG A 13 -2.45 -10.02 -1.90
CA ARG A 13 -1.38 -10.54 -2.76
C ARG A 13 -0.40 -9.44 -3.14
N LEU A 14 -0.90 -8.29 -3.56
CA LEU A 14 -0.08 -7.14 -3.90
C LEU A 14 0.70 -6.65 -2.67
N LEU A 15 0.04 -6.61 -1.51
CA LEU A 15 0.68 -6.25 -0.25
C LEU A 15 1.83 -7.20 0.11
N ASP A 16 1.61 -8.51 -0.01
CA ASP A 16 2.62 -9.52 0.31
C ASP A 16 3.84 -9.40 -0.61
N VAL A 17 3.61 -9.19 -1.91
CA VAL A 17 4.70 -8.96 -2.87
C VAL A 17 5.44 -7.67 -2.54
N ALA A 18 4.75 -6.57 -2.26
CA ALA A 18 5.37 -5.30 -1.91
C ALA A 18 6.27 -5.43 -0.67
N ALA A 19 5.78 -6.11 0.36
CA ALA A 19 6.55 -6.38 1.58
C ALA A 19 7.78 -7.25 1.30
N GLN A 20 7.64 -8.34 0.55
CA GLN A 20 8.77 -9.22 0.19
C GLN A 20 9.84 -8.52 -0.65
N ARG A 21 9.43 -7.53 -1.45
CA ARG A 21 10.34 -6.74 -2.31
C ARG A 21 10.91 -5.51 -1.60
N GLY A 22 10.56 -5.28 -0.33
CA GLY A 22 11.04 -4.15 0.45
C GLY A 22 10.53 -2.80 -0.09
N VAL A 23 9.29 -2.75 -0.56
CA VAL A 23 8.63 -1.50 -0.96
C VAL A 23 8.27 -0.71 0.30
N GLY A 24 8.71 0.54 0.37
CA GLY A 24 8.42 1.43 1.50
C GLY A 24 6.96 1.84 1.56
N GLU A 25 6.42 2.35 0.45
CA GLU A 25 5.03 2.81 0.35
C GLU A 25 4.26 2.11 -0.77
N LEU A 26 3.03 1.68 -0.47
CA LEU A 26 2.11 1.09 -1.43
C LEU A 26 0.82 1.89 -1.44
N LEU A 27 0.52 2.52 -2.57
CA LEU A 27 -0.59 3.46 -2.72
C LEU A 27 -1.60 2.94 -3.74
N GLY A 28 -2.88 3.04 -3.37
CA GLY A 28 -3.99 2.59 -4.21
C GLY A 28 -5.21 3.49 -4.09
N ARG A 29 -6.26 3.16 -4.82
CA ARG A 29 -7.54 3.86 -4.74
C ARG A 29 -8.28 3.53 -3.45
N ASP A 30 -8.21 2.27 -3.03
CA ASP A 30 -8.83 1.73 -1.83
C ASP A 30 -8.04 0.53 -1.30
N VAL A 31 -8.29 0.16 -0.04
CA VAL A 31 -7.54 -0.88 0.68
C VAL A 31 -8.48 -2.02 1.02
N GLY A 32 -8.10 -3.25 0.66
CA GLY A 32 -8.83 -4.45 1.03
C GLY A 32 -8.60 -4.88 2.48
N GLU A 33 -9.14 -6.03 2.85
CA GLU A 33 -8.91 -6.62 4.17
C GLU A 33 -7.56 -7.34 4.24
N PHE A 34 -6.85 -7.17 5.36
CA PHE A 34 -5.57 -7.82 5.61
C PHE A 34 -5.61 -8.59 6.92
N VAL A 35 -4.97 -9.75 6.94
CA VAL A 35 -4.90 -10.58 8.16
C VAL A 35 -4.02 -9.91 9.23
N LYS A 36 -2.88 -9.35 8.81
CA LYS A 36 -1.92 -8.65 9.66
C LYS A 36 -1.36 -7.44 8.94
N ARG A 37 -0.93 -6.43 9.70
CA ARG A 37 -0.24 -5.27 9.14
C ARG A 37 1.25 -5.56 8.92
N PRO A 38 1.79 -5.33 7.72
CA PRO A 38 3.22 -5.40 7.48
C PRO A 38 3.94 -4.25 8.21
N ILE A 39 5.17 -4.53 8.65
CA ILE A 39 5.94 -3.59 9.47
C ILE A 39 6.79 -2.66 8.59
N GLY A 40 7.19 -3.11 7.39
CA GLY A 40 8.08 -2.38 6.48
C GLY A 40 7.42 -1.76 5.26
N THR A 41 6.11 -1.93 5.09
CA THR A 41 5.36 -1.38 3.95
C THR A 41 4.18 -0.59 4.47
N ARG A 42 4.19 0.72 4.25
CA ARG A 42 3.08 1.61 4.57
C ARG A 42 2.04 1.54 3.46
N VAL A 43 0.79 1.24 3.82
CA VAL A 43 -0.33 1.18 2.90
C VAL A 43 -1.13 2.47 3.00
N LEU A 44 -1.37 3.12 1.86
CA LEU A 44 -2.08 4.41 1.77
C LEU A 44 -3.13 4.37 0.66
N THR A 45 -4.19 5.16 0.83
CA THR A 45 -5.05 5.56 -0.27
C THR A 45 -4.61 6.90 -0.84
N VAL A 46 -4.91 7.14 -2.12
CA VAL A 46 -4.72 8.47 -2.73
C VAL A 46 -5.51 9.56 -1.98
N GLY A 47 -6.62 9.19 -1.33
CA GLY A 47 -7.37 10.10 -0.46
C GLY A 47 -6.57 10.58 0.76
N ASP A 48 -5.79 9.69 1.38
CA ASP A 48 -4.97 10.01 2.55
C ASP A 48 -3.92 11.08 2.25
N LEU A 49 -3.38 11.10 1.03
CA LEU A 49 -2.39 12.09 0.60
C LEU A 49 -2.97 13.50 0.50
N ARG A 50 -4.23 13.63 0.09
CA ARG A 50 -4.90 14.94 -0.04
C ARG A 50 -5.21 15.57 1.31
N ALA A 51 -5.33 14.77 2.38
CA ALA A 51 -5.59 15.27 3.73
C ALA A 51 -4.32 15.78 4.43
N GLY A 52 -3.14 15.49 3.89
CA GLY A 52 -1.84 15.86 4.48
C GLY A 52 -1.17 17.10 3.86
N SER A 53 -1.83 17.81 2.94
CA SER A 53 -1.35 19.04 2.30
C SER A 53 -2.24 20.23 2.65
#